data_AF-A0A1Y0HAI5-F1
#
_entry.id   AF-A0A1Y0HAI5-F1
#
_cell.length_a   1.000
_cell.length_b   1.000
_cell.length_c   1.000
_cell.angle_alpha   90.00
_cell.angle_beta   90.00
_cell.angle_gamma   90.00
#
_symmetry.space_group_name_H-M   'P 1'
#
loop_
_entity.id
_entity.type
_entity.pdbx_description
1 polymer ?
#
loop_
_entity_poly.entity_id
_entity_poly.type
_entity_poly.pdbx_seq_one_letter_code
_entity_poly.pdbx_strand_id
1 'polypeptide(L)'
;MRAVTLVVLGLVGGLASAAPLRHDAMTQVMNRVDKAVRVVLKVDGTPTARTGQARAATRAEMVAEFDRIMTLARPRFRGRPIRQAVDQPLIDSRNPAPETRAQLKRLIEWGFVGPVSPLAADPSQTLTPQQFGDALGYFMTRLADVTHTYDPRFSPANLSNDD
;
A
#
# COMPACT_ATOMS: atom_id res chain seq x y z
N MET A 1 60.42 22.50 -15.00
CA MET A 1 59.35 23.02 -14.10
C MET A 1 58.23 23.53 -15.01
N ARG A 2 56.97 23.10 -15.02
CA ARG A 2 56.11 22.21 -14.23
C ARG A 2 55.06 21.70 -15.25
N ALA A 3 54.85 20.39 -15.35
CA ALA A 3 53.72 19.84 -16.11
C ALA A 3 52.47 19.94 -15.24
N VAL A 4 51.44 20.65 -15.72
CA VAL A 4 50.15 20.79 -15.04
C VAL A 4 49.30 19.59 -15.44
N THR A 5 49.19 18.62 -14.53
CA THR A 5 48.30 17.47 -14.70
C THR A 5 46.87 17.91 -14.40
N LEU A 6 46.04 17.97 -15.44
CA LEU A 6 44.61 18.20 -15.34
C LEU A 6 43.94 16.89 -14.91
N VAL A 7 43.58 16.77 -13.63
CA VAL A 7 42.76 15.65 -13.14
C VAL A 7 41.31 15.97 -13.45
N VAL A 8 40.78 15.33 -14.49
CA VAL A 8 39.34 15.32 -14.78
C VAL A 8 38.67 14.40 -13.76
N LEU A 9 38.05 14.99 -12.74
CA LEU A 9 37.20 14.29 -11.79
C LEU A 9 35.91 13.90 -12.52
N GLY A 10 35.85 12.65 -13.00
CA GLY A 10 34.62 12.06 -13.53
C GLY A 10 33.61 11.85 -12.40
N LEU A 11 32.70 12.81 -12.22
CA LEU A 11 31.47 12.63 -11.44
C LEU A 11 30.56 11.67 -12.23
N VAL A 12 30.77 10.37 -12.03
CA VAL A 12 29.75 9.36 -12.35
C VAL A 12 28.66 9.52 -11.30
N GLY A 13 27.67 10.36 -11.60
CA GLY A 13 26.43 10.47 -10.85
C GLY A 13 25.65 9.16 -10.96
N GLY A 14 26.01 8.18 -10.14
CA GLY A 14 25.17 7.01 -9.91
C GLY A 14 23.86 7.49 -9.33
N LEU A 15 22.74 7.25 -10.02
CA LEU A 15 21.41 7.38 -9.47
C LEU A 15 21.35 6.52 -8.21
N ALA A 16 21.47 7.13 -7.04
CA ALA A 16 21.40 6.42 -5.78
C ALA A 16 20.01 5.80 -5.68
N SER A 17 19.92 4.48 -5.81
CA SER A 17 18.69 3.74 -5.54
C SER A 17 18.27 4.05 -4.11
N ALA A 18 17.07 4.62 -3.93
CA ALA A 18 16.58 5.00 -2.62
C ALA A 18 16.53 3.77 -1.70
N ALA A 19 16.96 3.95 -0.44
CA ALA A 19 17.02 2.85 0.52
C ALA A 19 15.63 2.21 0.72
N PRO A 20 15.55 0.88 0.90
CA PRO A 20 14.30 0.20 1.22
C PRO A 20 13.66 0.74 2.50
N LEU A 21 12.33 0.75 2.55
CA LEU A 21 11.55 1.08 3.75
C LEU A 21 11.93 0.13 4.89
N ARG A 22 12.23 0.69 6.06
CA ARG A 22 12.50 -0.09 7.28
C ARG A 22 11.20 -0.62 7.88
N HIS A 23 11.22 -1.88 8.32
CA HIS A 23 10.07 -2.57 8.88
C HIS A 23 9.52 -1.88 10.13
N ASP A 24 10.36 -1.40 11.04
CA ASP A 24 9.89 -0.63 12.19
C ASP A 24 9.17 0.68 11.83
N ALA A 25 9.59 1.38 10.79
CA ALA A 25 8.94 2.58 10.28
C ALA A 25 7.56 2.24 9.70
N MET A 26 7.50 1.18 8.88
CA MET A 26 6.24 0.62 8.39
C MET A 26 5.31 0.26 9.57
N THR A 27 5.79 -0.50 10.56
CA THR A 27 4.98 -0.92 11.72
C THR A 27 4.47 0.29 12.51
N GLN A 28 5.29 1.31 12.75
CA GLN A 28 4.87 2.53 13.45
C GLN A 28 3.74 3.24 12.70
N VAL A 29 3.85 3.37 11.37
CA VAL A 29 2.80 3.95 10.54
C VAL A 29 1.52 3.10 10.61
N MET A 30 1.63 1.79 10.43
CA MET A 30 0.46 0.90 10.45
C MET A 30 -0.23 0.84 11.82
N ASN A 31 0.50 0.97 12.93
CA ASN A 31 -0.10 1.11 14.26
C ASN A 31 -0.92 2.41 14.40
N ARG A 32 -0.45 3.51 13.79
CA ARG A 32 -1.20 4.79 13.77
C ARG A 32 -2.45 4.68 12.90
N VAL A 33 -2.33 4.03 11.74
CA VAL A 33 -3.48 3.75 10.85
C VAL A 33 -4.51 2.89 11.57
N ASP A 34 -4.10 1.79 12.22
CA ASP A 34 -5.00 0.91 12.99
C ASP A 34 -5.77 1.68 14.06
N LYS A 35 -5.07 2.50 14.85
CA LYS A 35 -5.68 3.37 15.85
C LYS A 35 -6.69 4.34 15.22
N ALA A 36 -6.31 5.00 14.13
CA ALA A 36 -7.17 5.97 13.46
C ALA A 36 -8.44 5.31 12.90
N VAL A 37 -8.29 4.17 12.21
CA VAL A 37 -9.42 3.40 11.65
C VAL A 37 -10.39 2.98 12.75
N ARG A 38 -9.90 2.46 13.87
CA ARG A 38 -10.74 2.06 15.01
C ARG A 38 -11.49 3.25 15.61
N VAL A 39 -10.81 4.37 15.82
CA VAL A 39 -11.42 5.58 16.41
C VAL A 39 -12.46 6.19 15.47
N VAL A 40 -12.11 6.43 14.22
CA VAL A 40 -12.96 7.12 13.24
C VAL A 40 -14.13 6.26 12.82
N LEU A 41 -13.86 5.00 12.45
CA LEU A 41 -14.91 4.09 12.02
C LEU A 41 -15.62 3.42 13.20
N LYS A 42 -15.24 3.70 14.45
CA LYS A 42 -15.79 3.13 15.68
C LYS A 42 -15.84 1.60 15.67
N VAL A 43 -14.78 0.95 15.17
CA VAL A 43 -14.67 -0.53 15.10
C VAL A 43 -14.17 -1.06 16.44
N ASP A 44 -14.83 -2.10 16.95
CA ASP A 44 -14.53 -2.67 18.27
C ASP A 44 -13.17 -3.39 18.31
N GLY A 45 -12.61 -3.49 19.51
CA GLY A 45 -11.35 -4.17 19.81
C GLY A 45 -10.16 -3.23 20.02
N THR A 46 -9.14 -3.76 20.69
CA THR A 46 -7.94 -3.00 21.06
C THR A 46 -7.00 -2.83 19.86
N PRO A 47 -6.42 -1.62 19.65
CA PRO A 47 -5.39 -1.43 18.66
C PRO A 47 -4.23 -2.39 18.87
N THR A 48 -3.73 -2.99 17.79
CA THR A 48 -2.60 -3.92 17.89
C THR A 48 -1.30 -3.13 17.94
N ALA A 49 -0.70 -2.99 19.13
CA ALA A 49 0.60 -2.37 19.28
C ALA A 49 1.71 -3.36 18.93
N ARG A 50 2.17 -3.33 17.67
CA ARG A 50 3.25 -4.19 17.19
C ARG A 50 4.59 -3.47 17.24
N THR A 51 5.63 -4.22 17.53
CA THR A 51 7.02 -3.75 17.46
C THR A 51 7.62 -4.25 16.15
N GLY A 52 8.17 -3.33 15.37
CA GLY A 52 8.85 -3.71 14.14
C GLY A 52 10.33 -4.03 14.37
N GLN A 53 10.97 -4.55 13.32
CA GLN A 53 12.36 -5.00 13.34
C GLN A 53 13.25 -4.02 12.57
N ALA A 54 14.54 -3.94 12.94
CA ALA A 54 15.53 -3.10 12.26
C ALA A 54 16.04 -3.75 10.96
N ARG A 55 15.13 -4.06 10.04
CA ARG A 55 15.41 -4.62 8.70
C ARG A 55 14.50 -3.99 7.65
N ALA A 56 14.73 -4.27 6.38
CA ALA A 56 13.81 -3.88 5.32
C ALA A 56 12.42 -4.54 5.51
N ALA A 57 11.37 -3.77 5.25
CA ALA A 57 10.00 -4.25 5.15
C ALA A 57 9.81 -4.98 3.81
N THR A 58 9.18 -6.14 3.86
CA THR A 58 8.84 -6.89 2.65
C THR A 58 7.47 -6.46 2.13
N ARG A 59 7.26 -6.65 0.83
CA ARG A 59 5.97 -6.44 0.19
C ARG A 59 4.88 -7.30 0.82
N ALA A 60 5.17 -8.56 1.12
CA ALA A 60 4.22 -9.46 1.74
C ALA A 60 3.72 -8.91 3.09
N GLU A 61 4.60 -8.33 3.91
CA GLU A 61 4.22 -7.69 5.17
C GLU A 61 3.33 -6.45 4.93
N MET A 62 3.67 -5.60 3.96
CA MET A 62 2.86 -4.43 3.61
C MET A 62 1.47 -4.83 3.10
N VAL A 63 1.38 -5.84 2.24
CA VAL A 63 0.12 -6.38 1.72
C VAL A 63 -0.73 -6.96 2.86
N ALA A 64 -0.13 -7.74 3.75
CA ALA A 64 -0.83 -8.32 4.89
C ALA A 64 -1.41 -7.23 5.82
N GLU A 65 -0.68 -6.13 6.03
CA GLU A 65 -1.16 -4.99 6.81
C GLU A 65 -2.37 -4.30 6.16
N PHE A 66 -2.32 -4.09 4.84
CA PHE A 66 -3.41 -3.46 4.10
C PHE A 66 -4.65 -4.35 4.11
N ASP A 67 -4.49 -5.66 3.86
CA ASP A 67 -5.61 -6.62 3.91
C ASP A 67 -6.21 -6.73 5.31
N ARG A 68 -5.39 -6.70 6.36
CA ARG A 68 -5.85 -6.68 7.75
C ARG A 68 -6.69 -5.44 8.06
N ILE A 69 -6.21 -4.24 7.68
CA ILE A 69 -6.95 -2.99 7.90
C ILE A 69 -8.25 -2.96 7.09
N MET A 70 -8.22 -3.37 5.82
CA MET A 70 -9.42 -3.47 4.99
C MET A 70 -10.44 -4.41 5.64
N THR A 71 -10.00 -5.59 6.08
CA THR A 71 -10.86 -6.58 6.74
C THR A 71 -11.45 -6.05 8.04
N LEU A 72 -10.66 -5.35 8.85
CA LEU A 72 -11.11 -4.70 10.07
C LEU A 72 -12.19 -3.64 9.79
N ALA A 73 -11.99 -2.84 8.75
CA ALA A 73 -12.91 -1.75 8.39
C ALA A 73 -14.16 -2.22 7.65
N ARG A 74 -14.12 -3.41 7.04
CA ARG A 74 -15.18 -3.97 6.18
C ARG A 74 -16.60 -3.92 6.76
N PRO A 75 -16.86 -4.16 8.06
CA PRO A 75 -18.19 -4.05 8.64
C PRO A 75 -18.79 -2.64 8.58
N ARG A 76 -17.98 -1.62 8.31
CA ARG A 76 -18.38 -0.21 8.24
C ARG A 76 -18.45 0.31 6.81
N PHE A 77 -18.22 -0.55 5.81
CA PHE A 77 -18.36 -0.15 4.42
C PHE A 77 -19.83 0.15 4.11
N ARG A 78 -20.08 1.28 3.44
CA ARG A 78 -21.41 1.78 3.07
C ARG A 78 -21.77 1.54 1.61
N GLY A 79 -20.80 1.15 0.80
CA GLY A 79 -21.00 0.82 -0.60
C GLY A 79 -19.99 -0.22 -1.07
N ARG A 80 -20.23 -0.76 -2.26
CA ARG A 80 -19.26 -1.58 -2.96
C ARG A 80 -18.63 -0.77 -4.08
N PRO A 81 -17.31 -0.73 -4.17
CA PRO A 81 -16.64 -0.12 -5.29
C PRO A 81 -16.86 -0.94 -6.57
N ILE A 82 -16.82 -0.26 -7.73
CA ILE A 82 -16.67 -0.93 -9.03
C ILE A 82 -15.43 -1.81 -8.95
N ARG A 83 -15.61 -3.11 -9.22
CA ARG A 83 -14.52 -4.07 -9.14
C ARG A 83 -13.51 -3.80 -10.24
N GLN A 84 -12.24 -3.70 -9.86
CA GLN A 84 -11.16 -3.56 -10.84
C GLN A 84 -10.79 -4.94 -11.40
N ALA A 85 -10.48 -5.00 -12.69
CA ALA A 85 -9.96 -6.20 -13.31
C ALA A 85 -8.55 -6.51 -12.76
N VAL A 86 -8.30 -7.79 -12.50
CA VAL A 86 -7.04 -8.28 -11.96
C VAL A 86 -6.28 -9.04 -13.04
N ASP A 87 -5.06 -8.60 -13.35
CA ASP A 87 -4.12 -9.38 -14.17
C ASP A 87 -3.45 -10.45 -13.30
N GLN A 88 -4.08 -11.63 -13.27
CA GLN A 88 -3.59 -12.76 -12.46
C GLN A 88 -2.18 -13.22 -12.89
N PRO A 89 -1.85 -13.37 -14.19
CA PRO A 89 -0.48 -13.67 -14.62
C PRO A 89 0.56 -12.68 -14.09
N LEU A 90 0.28 -11.38 -14.11
CA LEU A 90 1.19 -10.36 -13.57
C LEU A 90 1.41 -10.56 -12.06
N ILE A 91 0.34 -10.72 -11.29
CA ILE A 91 0.44 -10.94 -9.83
C ILE A 91 1.25 -12.21 -9.53
N ASP A 92 0.95 -13.30 -10.24
CA ASP A 92 1.60 -14.60 -10.04
C ASP A 92 3.09 -14.54 -10.33
N SER A 93 3.49 -13.81 -11.37
CA SER A 93 4.90 -13.67 -11.76
C SER A 93 5.75 -12.84 -10.77
N ARG A 94 5.11 -11.93 -10.01
CA ARG A 94 5.80 -10.98 -9.13
C ARG A 94 5.71 -11.34 -7.65
N ASN A 95 4.79 -12.22 -7.28
CA ASN A 95 4.49 -12.55 -5.89
C ASN A 95 4.48 -14.08 -5.70
N PRO A 96 5.57 -14.66 -5.17
CA PRO A 96 5.71 -16.12 -5.10
C PRO A 96 4.78 -16.77 -4.06
N ALA A 97 4.43 -16.05 -2.99
CA ALA A 97 3.64 -16.59 -1.89
C ALA A 97 2.14 -16.64 -2.25
N PRO A 98 1.47 -17.81 -2.19
CA PRO A 98 0.04 -17.96 -2.48
C PRO A 98 -0.86 -17.02 -1.67
N GLU A 99 -0.53 -16.83 -0.39
CA GLU A 99 -1.29 -15.97 0.51
C GLU A 99 -1.23 -14.49 0.07
N THR A 100 -0.03 -13.98 -0.24
CA THR A 100 0.16 -12.61 -0.73
C THR A 100 -0.61 -12.37 -2.02
N ARG A 101 -0.63 -13.35 -2.93
CA ARG A 101 -1.43 -13.28 -4.18
C ARG A 101 -2.92 -13.16 -3.89
N ALA A 102 -3.45 -13.95 -2.96
CA ALA A 102 -4.85 -13.91 -2.58
C ALA A 102 -5.23 -12.58 -1.91
N GLN A 103 -4.36 -12.03 -1.06
CA GLN A 103 -4.54 -10.71 -0.44
C GLN A 103 -4.50 -9.60 -1.48
N LEU A 104 -3.50 -9.58 -2.38
CA LEU A 104 -3.40 -8.61 -3.46
C LEU A 104 -4.62 -8.65 -4.39
N LYS A 105 -5.07 -9.84 -4.79
CA LYS A 105 -6.28 -9.99 -5.61
C LYS A 105 -7.48 -9.31 -4.97
N ARG A 106 -7.73 -9.55 -3.67
CA ARG A 106 -8.82 -8.89 -2.94
C ARG A 106 -8.63 -7.37 -2.89
N LEU A 107 -7.43 -6.90 -2.53
CA LEU A 107 -7.14 -5.48 -2.43
C LEU A 107 -7.33 -4.75 -3.77
N ILE A 108 -6.92 -5.37 -4.88
CA ILE A 108 -7.09 -4.81 -6.23
C ILE A 108 -8.56 -4.86 -6.65
N GLU A 109 -9.26 -5.97 -6.45
CA GLU A 109 -10.70 -6.08 -6.77
C GLU A 109 -11.53 -5.00 -6.07
N TRP A 110 -11.18 -4.64 -4.83
CA TRP A 110 -11.83 -3.56 -4.08
C TRP A 110 -11.26 -2.17 -4.37
N GLY A 111 -10.22 -2.08 -5.20
CA GLY A 111 -9.58 -0.84 -5.62
C GLY A 111 -8.71 -0.18 -4.55
N PHE A 112 -8.31 -0.91 -3.49
CA PHE A 112 -7.41 -0.44 -2.43
C PHE A 112 -5.93 -0.48 -2.85
N VAL A 113 -5.60 -1.27 -3.87
CA VAL A 113 -4.27 -1.35 -4.48
C VAL A 113 -4.44 -1.25 -5.99
N GLY A 114 -3.64 -0.40 -6.64
CA GLY A 114 -3.65 -0.32 -8.11
C GLY A 114 -3.07 -1.58 -8.75
N PRO A 115 -3.62 -2.08 -9.87
CA PRO A 115 -3.20 -3.33 -10.50
C PRO A 115 -1.74 -3.29 -11.02
N VAL A 116 -1.23 -2.11 -11.34
CA VAL A 116 0.16 -1.86 -11.77
C VAL A 116 0.99 -1.10 -10.74
N SER A 117 0.51 -1.04 -9.49
CA SER A 117 1.22 -0.34 -8.41
C SER A 117 2.51 -1.09 -8.00
N PRO A 118 3.45 -0.43 -7.32
CA PRO A 118 4.65 -1.09 -6.80
C PRO A 118 4.36 -2.29 -5.88
N LEU A 119 3.24 -2.26 -5.14
CA LEU A 119 2.80 -3.39 -4.31
C LEU A 119 2.35 -4.61 -5.12
N ALA A 120 1.89 -4.42 -6.35
CA ALA A 120 1.39 -5.52 -7.19
C ALA A 120 2.45 -6.03 -8.17
N ALA A 121 3.13 -5.11 -8.86
CA ALA A 121 3.83 -5.41 -10.11
C ALA A 121 5.35 -5.19 -10.10
N ASP A 122 5.91 -4.53 -9.06
CA ASP A 122 7.35 -4.29 -8.99
C ASP A 122 8.10 -5.64 -8.98
N PRO A 123 9.29 -5.77 -9.59
CA PRO A 123 10.14 -6.93 -9.40
C PRO A 123 10.74 -7.03 -7.98
N SER A 124 10.95 -5.91 -7.27
CA SER A 124 11.59 -5.87 -5.95
C SER A 124 10.65 -6.26 -4.82
N GLN A 125 11.04 -7.23 -4.00
CA GLN A 125 10.27 -7.64 -2.81
C GLN A 125 10.23 -6.58 -1.68
N THR A 126 10.87 -5.42 -1.88
CA THR A 126 10.86 -4.29 -0.94
C THR A 126 10.45 -3.01 -1.66
N LEU A 127 9.82 -2.09 -0.93
CA LEU A 127 9.43 -0.78 -1.45
C LEU A 127 10.33 0.29 -0.83
N THR A 128 10.50 1.40 -1.55
CA THR A 128 11.05 2.63 -1.00
C THR A 128 10.02 3.34 -0.10
N PRO A 129 10.44 4.23 0.81
CA PRO A 129 9.50 5.03 1.61
C PRO A 129 8.49 5.82 0.78
N GLN A 130 8.89 6.34 -0.39
CA GLN A 130 8.00 7.07 -1.28
C GLN A 130 6.91 6.15 -1.86
N GLN A 131 7.30 5.01 -2.44
CA GLN A 131 6.35 4.04 -2.98
C GLN A 131 5.35 3.55 -1.92
N PHE A 132 5.82 3.36 -0.68
CA PHE A 132 4.94 3.02 0.45
C PHE A 132 3.99 4.16 0.81
N GLY A 133 4.47 5.40 0.85
CA GLY A 133 3.65 6.59 1.11
C GLY A 133 2.54 6.76 0.07
N ASP A 134 2.87 6.61 -1.21
CA ASP A 134 1.91 6.69 -2.32
C ASP A 134 0.86 5.57 -2.22
N ALA A 135 1.31 4.33 -1.97
CA ALA A 135 0.42 3.20 -1.78
C ALA A 135 -0.51 3.37 -0.57
N LEU A 136 0.00 3.91 0.54
CA LEU A 136 -0.80 4.20 1.72
C LEU A 136 -1.81 5.32 1.46
N GLY A 137 -1.41 6.39 0.78
CA GLY A 137 -2.31 7.48 0.41
C GLY A 137 -3.47 6.99 -0.46
N TYR A 138 -3.16 6.18 -1.48
CA TYR A 138 -4.17 5.54 -2.32
C TYR A 138 -5.11 4.63 -1.52
N PHE A 139 -4.56 3.76 -0.65
CA PHE A 139 -5.33 2.89 0.23
C PHE A 139 -6.28 3.68 1.14
N MET A 140 -5.80 4.74 1.78
CA MET A 140 -6.59 5.56 2.71
C MET A 140 -7.67 6.36 1.98
N THR A 141 -7.39 6.85 0.78
CA THR A 141 -8.39 7.50 -0.08
C THR A 141 -9.52 6.53 -0.38
N ARG A 142 -9.17 5.29 -0.79
CA ARG A 142 -10.19 4.27 -1.04
C ARG A 142 -10.97 3.89 0.20
N LEU A 143 -10.31 3.82 1.35
CA LEU A 143 -10.97 3.53 2.63
C LEU A 143 -12.01 4.60 2.97
N ALA A 144 -11.68 5.88 2.77
CA ALA A 144 -12.61 6.99 2.98
C ALA A 144 -13.81 6.89 2.03
N ASP A 145 -13.56 6.62 0.75
CA ASP A 145 -14.63 6.48 -0.26
C ASP A 145 -15.66 5.42 0.12
N VAL A 146 -15.21 4.26 0.62
CA VAL A 146 -16.15 3.16 0.91
C VAL A 146 -16.78 3.26 2.30
N THR A 147 -16.32 4.18 3.16
CA THR A 147 -16.82 4.32 4.54
C THR A 147 -17.62 5.60 4.80
N HIS A 148 -17.49 6.63 3.96
CA HIS A 148 -18.29 7.85 4.12
C HIS A 148 -19.78 7.59 3.87
N THR A 149 -20.64 8.38 4.52
CA THR A 149 -22.07 8.37 4.26
C THR A 149 -22.32 8.91 2.86
N TYR A 150 -22.90 8.08 2.00
CA TYR A 150 -23.30 8.47 0.65
C TYR A 150 -24.43 9.51 0.72
N ASP A 151 -24.22 10.66 0.06
CA ASP A 151 -25.31 11.57 -0.31
C ASP A 151 -25.42 11.56 -1.85
N PRO A 152 -26.56 11.11 -2.41
CA PRO A 152 -26.78 11.05 -3.85
C PRO A 152 -26.59 12.40 -4.55
N ARG A 153 -26.72 13.52 -3.83
CA ARG A 153 -26.52 14.86 -4.36
C ARG A 153 -25.05 15.22 -4.57
N PHE A 154 -24.14 14.63 -3.80
CA PHE A 154 -22.71 14.96 -3.82
C PHE A 154 -21.83 13.85 -4.40
N SER A 155 -22.31 12.60 -4.47
CA SER A 155 -21.52 11.45 -4.91
C SER A 155 -22.27 10.52 -5.89
N PRO A 156 -22.86 10.99 -7.00
CA PRO A 156 -23.80 10.22 -7.84
C PRO A 156 -23.22 8.95 -8.48
N ALA A 157 -21.89 8.83 -8.59
CA ALA A 157 -21.20 7.72 -9.26
C ALA A 157 -20.93 6.48 -8.37
N ASN A 158 -21.25 6.52 -7.07
CA ASN A 158 -20.95 5.42 -6.12
C ASN A 158 -22.02 4.33 -6.03
N LEU A 159 -23.01 4.34 -6.94
CA LEU A 159 -23.99 3.27 -7.12
C LEU A 159 -23.47 2.26 -8.14
N SER A 160 -22.66 1.29 -7.71
CA SER A 160 -22.72 -0.04 -8.34
C SER A 160 -23.59 -0.93 -7.47
N ASN A 161 -24.88 -0.59 -7.41
CA ASN A 161 -25.93 -1.53 -7.02
C ASN A 161 -26.38 -2.23 -8.30
N ASP A 162 -25.51 -3.05 -8.87
CA ASP A 162 -25.97 -4.10 -9.79
C ASP A 162 -25.91 -5.40 -8.99
N ASP A 163 -27.10 -5.95 -8.75
CA ASP A 163 -27.36 -7.26 -8.15
C ASP A 163 -26.74 -8.40 -8.97
#